data_AF-A0A6M4NX34-F1
#
_entry.id   AF-A0A6M4NX34-F1
#
_cell.length_a   1.000
_cell.length_b   1.000
_cell.length_c   1.000
_cell.angle_alpha   90.00
_cell.angle_beta   90.00
_cell.angle_gamma   90.00
#
_symmetry.space_group_name_H-M   'P 1'
#
loop_
_entity.id
_entity.type
_entity.pdbx_description
1 polymer ?
#
loop_
_entity_poly.entity_id
_entity_poly.type
_entity_poly.pdbx_seq_one_letter_code
_entity_poly.pdbx_strand_id
1 'polypeptide(L)'
;MNKTKGCLIANFATVPFLLQVENHSSWHRLFVDPLSRAMYSSDGPDFEFVQQKRKEGLSIHEAVWQLAWKKSGPEMASLEAWLEEHEKYRSVA
;
A
#
# COMPACT_ATOMS: atom_id res chain seq x y z
N MET A 1 12.11 3.79 -0.40
CA MET A 1 11.60 2.48 0.04
C MET A 1 12.49 1.36 -0.51
N ASN A 2 13.16 0.60 0.36
CA ASN A 2 13.97 -0.56 -0.02
C ASN A 2 13.08 -1.70 -0.56
N LYS A 3 13.58 -2.45 -1.55
CA LYS A 3 12.83 -3.51 -2.27
C LYS A 3 12.21 -4.56 -1.33
N THR A 4 12.85 -4.78 -0.17
CA THR A 4 12.42 -5.69 0.89
C THR A 4 11.13 -5.24 1.57
N LYS A 5 11.00 -3.94 1.90
CA LYS A 5 9.79 -3.38 2.54
C LYS A 5 8.60 -3.35 1.58
N GLY A 6 8.83 -3.05 0.29
CA GLY A 6 7.77 -3.09 -0.72
C GLY A 6 7.16 -4.50 -0.93
N CYS A 7 7.98 -5.55 -0.84
CA CYS A 7 7.52 -6.95 -0.95
C CYS A 7 6.75 -7.43 0.31
N LEU A 8 7.09 -6.90 1.49
CA LEU A 8 6.37 -7.18 2.75
C LEU A 8 4.94 -6.63 2.73
N ILE A 9 4.78 -5.39 2.29
CA ILE A 9 3.47 -4.72 2.24
C ILE A 9 2.51 -5.50 1.32
N ALA A 10 2.98 -5.94 0.15
CA ALA A 10 2.13 -6.64 -0.82
C ALA A 10 1.55 -7.99 -0.33
N ASN A 11 2.26 -8.71 0.55
CA ASN A 11 1.85 -10.05 0.99
C ASN A 11 0.95 -10.05 2.25
N PHE A 12 1.03 -9.03 3.11
CA PHE A 12 0.28 -8.99 4.37
C PHE A 12 -0.94 -8.06 4.33
N ALA A 13 -0.97 -7.11 3.39
CA ALA A 13 -2.05 -6.16 3.24
C ALA A 13 -3.32 -6.71 2.55
N THR A 14 -3.33 -8.01 2.21
CA THR A 14 -4.43 -8.61 1.47
C THR A 14 -5.31 -9.46 2.37
N VAL A 15 -6.51 -8.96 2.62
CA VAL A 15 -7.54 -9.71 3.36
C VAL A 15 -8.35 -10.56 2.38
N PRO A 16 -8.54 -11.87 2.65
CA PRO A 16 -9.41 -12.68 1.82
C PRO A 16 -10.87 -12.29 2.07
N PHE A 17 -11.62 -12.06 1.00
CA PHE A 17 -13.07 -11.87 1.05
C PHE A 17 -13.76 -12.84 0.09
N LEU A 18 -14.95 -13.27 0.48
CA LEU A 18 -15.80 -14.09 -0.36
C LEU A 18 -16.72 -13.18 -1.17
N LEU A 19 -16.60 -13.23 -2.49
CA LEU A 19 -17.58 -12.62 -3.39
C LEU A 19 -18.57 -13.71 -3.80
N GLN A 20 -19.85 -13.48 -3.54
CA GLN A 20 -20.93 -14.34 -4.01
C GLN A 20 -21.81 -13.56 -4.98
N VAL A 21 -21.90 -14.05 -6.22
CA VAL A 21 -22.77 -13.51 -7.25
C VAL A 21 -23.61 -14.67 -7.80
N GLU A 22 -24.92 -14.52 -7.67
CA GLU A 22 -25.90 -15.59 -7.96
C GLU A 22 -25.54 -16.90 -7.25
N ASN A 23 -25.10 -17.91 -8.02
CA ASN A 23 -24.77 -19.26 -7.56
C ASN A 23 -23.25 -19.56 -7.58
N HIS A 24 -22.42 -18.54 -7.83
CA HIS A 24 -20.96 -18.67 -7.88
C HIS A 24 -20.31 -17.93 -6.71
N SER A 25 -19.42 -18.63 -6.01
CA SER A 25 -18.60 -18.07 -4.93
C SER A 25 -17.13 -18.13 -5.33
N SER A 26 -16.41 -17.03 -5.14
CA SER A 26 -14.96 -16.99 -5.37
C SER A 26 -14.26 -16.17 -4.29
N TRP A 27 -13.11 -16.71 -3.87
CA TRP A 27 -12.24 -16.08 -2.88
C TRP A 27 -11.30 -15.10 -3.56
N HIS A 28 -11.31 -13.86 -3.09
CA HIS A 28 -10.49 -12.79 -3.63
C HIS A 28 -9.67 -12.15 -2.51
N ARG A 29 -8.53 -11.58 -2.88
CA ARG A 29 -7.66 -10.84 -1.96
C ARG A 29 -7.91 -9.34 -2.16
N LEU A 30 -8.39 -8.66 -1.12
CA LEU A 30 -8.60 -7.21 -1.12
C LEU A 30 -7.37 -6.50 -0.60
N PHE A 31 -6.79 -5.59 -1.39
CA PHE A 31 -5.71 -4.72 -0.93
C PHE A 31 -6.29 -3.66 0.02
N VAL A 32 -6.05 -3.83 1.32
CA VAL A 32 -6.54 -2.91 2.35
C VAL A 32 -5.45 -2.01 2.92
N ASP A 33 -4.19 -2.13 2.47
CA ASP A 33 -3.16 -1.22 2.94
C ASP A 33 -3.33 0.20 2.37
N PRO A 34 -3.01 1.23 3.18
CA PRO A 34 -3.07 2.62 2.77
C PRO A 34 -2.18 2.95 1.56
N LEU A 35 -1.10 2.19 1.33
CA LEU A 35 -0.19 2.41 0.22
C LEU A 35 -0.78 1.93 -1.12
N SER A 36 -1.32 0.71 -1.19
CA SER A 36 -2.00 0.18 -2.37
C SER A 36 -3.26 1.00 -2.67
N ARG A 37 -3.97 1.47 -1.65
CA ARG A 37 -5.10 2.41 -1.84
C ARG A 37 -4.66 3.73 -2.45
N ALA A 38 -3.52 4.29 -2.04
CA ALA A 38 -2.96 5.48 -2.66
C ALA A 38 -2.48 5.20 -4.10
N MET A 39 -1.93 4.02 -4.37
CA MET A 39 -1.45 3.61 -5.69
C MET A 39 -2.59 3.37 -6.70
N TYR A 40 -3.67 2.71 -6.28
CA TYR A 40 -4.85 2.42 -7.10
C TYR A 40 -5.96 3.47 -6.91
N SER A 41 -5.62 4.64 -6.36
CA SER A 41 -6.58 5.73 -6.20
C SER A 41 -7.08 6.19 -7.58
N SER A 42 -8.39 6.38 -7.69
CA SER A 42 -9.04 6.93 -8.90
C SER A 42 -9.32 8.43 -8.77
N ASP A 43 -8.87 9.06 -7.69
CA ASP A 43 -9.09 10.49 -7.44
C ASP A 43 -8.15 11.35 -8.31
N GLY A 44 -8.71 12.30 -9.08
CA GLY A 44 -7.94 13.22 -9.91
C GLY A 44 -6.85 14.02 -9.16
N PRO A 45 -7.14 14.59 -7.96
CA PRO A 45 -6.15 15.34 -7.18
C PRO A 45 -4.93 14.51 -6.74
N ASP A 46 -5.11 13.20 -6.53
CA ASP A 46 -4.03 12.29 -6.15
C ASP A 46 -3.07 12.06 -7.33
N PHE A 47 -3.65 11.92 -8.54
CA PHE A 47 -2.87 11.80 -9.77
C PHE A 47 -2.05 13.07 -10.04
N GLU A 48 -2.64 14.25 -9.85
CA GLU A 48 -1.93 15.53 -9.98
C GLU A 48 -0.78 15.66 -8.98
N PHE A 49 -0.99 15.23 -7.73
CA PHE A 49 0.04 15.23 -6.71
C PHE A 49 1.23 14.32 -7.10
N VAL A 50 0.96 13.11 -7.56
CA VAL A 50 2.01 12.18 -8.03
C VAL A 50 2.72 12.75 -9.27
N GLN A 51 1.98 13.30 -10.23
CA GLN A 51 2.55 13.96 -11.42
C GLN A 51 3.48 15.12 -11.03
N GLN A 52 3.07 15.97 -10.08
CA GLN A 52 3.89 17.07 -9.60
C GLN A 52 5.20 16.55 -8.97
N LYS A 53 5.11 15.54 -8.09
CA LYS A 53 6.28 14.92 -7.47
C LYS A 53 7.20 14.26 -8.49
N ARG A 54 6.66 13.69 -9.57
CA ARG A 54 7.46 13.17 -10.68
C ARG A 54 8.17 14.28 -11.47
N LYS A 55 7.55 15.44 -11.65
CA LYS A 55 8.21 16.63 -12.25
C LYS A 55 9.34 17.17 -11.37
N GLU A 56 9.21 17.04 -10.05
CA GLU A 56 10.28 17.36 -9.07
C GLU A 56 11.43 16.33 -9.10
N GLY A 57 11.32 15.27 -9.90
CA GLY A 57 12.35 14.24 -10.06
C GLY A 57 12.25 13.08 -9.06
N LEU A 58 11.20 13.03 -8.23
CA LEU A 58 11.00 11.90 -7.32
C LEU A 58 10.56 10.65 -8.09
N SER A 59 10.97 9.49 -7.56
CA SER A 59 10.50 8.20 -8.07
C SER A 59 9.00 8.05 -7.81
N ILE A 60 8.32 7.27 -8.66
CA ILE A 60 6.88 7.03 -8.51
C ILE A 60 6.55 6.38 -7.15
N HIS A 61 7.42 5.52 -6.65
CA HIS A 61 7.26 4.86 -5.36
C HIS A 61 7.31 5.86 -4.19
N GLU A 62 8.20 6.84 -4.24
CA GLU A 62 8.29 7.89 -3.21
C GLU A 62 7.14 8.88 -3.30
N ALA A 63 6.71 9.23 -4.51
CA ALA A 63 5.54 10.08 -4.72
C ALA A 63 4.27 9.44 -4.14
N VAL A 64 4.04 8.15 -4.42
CA VAL A 64 2.91 7.38 -3.87
C VAL A 64 3.04 7.19 -2.36
N TRP A 65 4.26 7.01 -1.84
CA TRP A 65 4.50 6.95 -0.40
C TRP A 65 4.08 8.24 0.31
N GLN A 66 4.50 9.40 -0.21
CA GLN A 66 4.08 10.70 0.33
C GLN A 66 2.57 10.91 0.23
N LEU A 67 1.96 10.44 -0.87
CA LEU A 67 0.51 10.49 -1.04
C LEU A 67 -0.21 9.64 0.03
N ALA A 68 0.28 8.43 0.30
CA ALA A 68 -0.28 7.55 1.33
C ALA A 68 -0.20 8.20 2.72
N TRP A 69 0.93 8.84 3.05
CA TRP A 69 1.08 9.62 4.28
C TRP A 69 0.10 10.79 4.38
N LYS A 70 -0.17 11.46 3.25
CA LYS A 70 -1.10 12.58 3.19
C LYS A 70 -2.56 12.15 3.41
N LYS A 71 -2.99 11.00 2.87
CA LYS A 71 -4.38 10.52 2.98
C LYS A 71 -4.64 9.72 4.26
N SER A 72 -3.69 8.89 4.66
CA SER A 72 -3.88 7.85 5.67
C SER A 72 -2.74 7.83 6.70
N GLY A 73 -2.31 9.01 7.16
CA GLY A 73 -1.18 9.18 8.09
C GLY A 73 -1.20 8.26 9.33
N PRO A 74 -2.30 8.15 10.09
CA PRO A 74 -2.37 7.26 11.26
C PRO A 74 -2.23 5.77 10.90
N GLU A 75 -2.81 5.34 9.77
CA GLU A 75 -2.70 3.97 9.27
C GLU A 75 -1.28 3.68 8.76
N MET A 76 -0.63 4.65 8.11
CA MET A 76 0.76 4.56 7.66
C MET A 76 1.74 4.46 8.83
N ALA A 77 1.52 5.21 9.91
CA ALA A 77 2.33 5.11 11.12
C ALA A 77 2.21 3.72 11.76
N SER A 78 0.99 3.18 11.80
CA SER A 78 0.73 1.81 12.28
C SER A 78 1.38 0.76 11.37
N LEU A 79 1.35 0.98 10.05
CA LEU A 79 1.99 0.12 9.06
C LEU A 79 3.52 0.13 9.19
N GLU A 80 4.15 1.30 9.39
CA GLU A 80 5.59 1.38 9.63
C GLU A 80 5.99 0.68 10.93
N ALA A 81 5.28 0.93 12.03
CA ALA A 81 5.55 0.27 13.31
C ALA A 81 5.44 -1.26 13.20
N TRP A 82 4.40 -1.74 12.49
CA TRP A 82 4.24 -3.17 12.22
C TRP A 82 5.36 -3.74 11.34
N LEU A 83 5.77 -3.02 10.29
CA LEU A 83 6.88 -3.42 9.43
C LEU A 83 8.18 -3.53 10.22
N GLU A 84 8.46 -2.59 11.12
CA GLU A 84 9.66 -2.62 11.97
C GLU A 84 9.66 -3.82 12.92
N GLU A 85 8.52 -4.14 13.53
CA GLU A 85 8.37 -5.31 14.38
C GLU A 85 8.60 -6.61 13.60
N HIS A 86 8.04 -6.71 12.40
CA HIS A 86 8.08 -7.93 11.58
C HIS A 86 9.33 -8.09 10.70
N GLU A 87 10.07 -7.01 10.40
CA GLU A 87 11.38 -7.06 9.73
C GLU A 87 12.40 -7.78 10.61
N LYS A 88 12.28 -7.64 11.95
CA LYS A 88 13.09 -8.34 12.95
C LYS A 88 12.98 -9.87 12.83
N TYR A 89 11.79 -10.41 12.57
CA TYR A 89 11.55 -11.86 12.51
C TYR A 89 12.00 -12.51 11.20
N ARG A 90 12.19 -11.74 10.11
CA ARG A 90 12.72 -12.27 8.85
C ARG A 90 14.25 -12.43 8.87
N SER A 91 14.96 -11.68 9.72
CA SER A 91 16.43 -11.78 9.83
C SER A 91 16.93 -13.04 10.54
N VAL A 92 16.02 -13.85 11.10
CA VAL A 92 16.32 -15.05 11.90
C VAL A 92 15.92 -16.36 11.18
N ALA A 93 15.44 -16.28 9.94
CA ALA A 93 15.06 -17.43 9.11
C ALA A 93 16.05 -17.66 7.97
#